data_AF-A0A958IXT7-F1
#
_entry.id   AF-A0A958IXT7-F1
#
_cell.length_a   1.000
_cell.length_b   1.000
_cell.length_c   1.000
_cell.angle_alpha   90.00
_cell.angle_beta   90.00
_cell.angle_gamma   90.00
#
_symmetry.space_group_name_H-M   'P 1'
#
loop_
_entity.id
_entity.type
_entity.pdbx_description
1 polymer ?
#
loop_
_entity_poly.entity_id
_entity_poly.type
_entity_poly.pdbx_seq_one_letter_code
_entity_poly.pdbx_strand_id
1 'polypeptide(L)'
;IIDTVEEGSVFGWSWLIPPYCWHFDARALILTRAIKVDTTCIRKKMDTDMVLGYFLMSRFAQVLEQQLQVARLQLINIYEDPVRVAGVLD
;
A
#
# COMPACT_ATOMS: atom_id res chain seq x y z
N ILE A 1 10.09 -5.88 5.76
CA ILE A 1 9.46 -5.56 4.47
C ILE A 1 8.13 -6.28 4.47
N ILE A 2 7.01 -5.54 4.44
CA ILE A 2 5.66 -6.14 4.48
C ILE A 2 5.13 -6.45 3.09
N ASP A 3 5.67 -5.81 2.04
CA ASP A 3 5.30 -6.06 0.65
C ASP A 3 6.42 -5.56 -0.28
N THR A 4 6.49 -6.12 -1.49
CA THR A 4 7.35 -5.63 -2.58
C THR A 4 6.46 -5.34 -3.79
N VAL A 5 6.43 -4.08 -4.20
CA VAL A 5 5.60 -3.62 -5.32
C VAL A 5 6.40 -3.58 -6.61
N GLU A 6 5.72 -3.81 -7.73
CA GLU A 6 6.32 -3.86 -9.07
C GLU A 6 6.01 -2.59 -9.89
N GLU A 7 6.49 -2.57 -11.13
CA GLU A 7 6.16 -1.50 -12.06
C GLU A 7 4.63 -1.38 -12.26
N GLY A 8 4.13 -0.14 -12.30
CA GLY A 8 2.71 0.13 -12.44
C GLY A 8 1.89 0.02 -11.15
N SER A 9 2.47 -0.47 -10.05
CA SER A 9 1.82 -0.49 -8.74
C SER A 9 1.72 0.92 -8.15
N VAL A 10 0.64 1.17 -7.42
CA VAL A 10 0.46 2.37 -6.58
C VAL A 10 0.71 1.98 -5.14
N PHE A 11 1.55 2.74 -4.44
CA PHE A 11 1.80 2.57 -3.01
C PHE A 11 1.52 3.85 -2.23
N GLY A 12 1.43 3.71 -0.92
CA GLY A 12 1.22 4.85 -0.03
C GLY A 12 -0.19 5.43 -0.10
N TRP A 13 -1.23 4.64 -0.36
CA TRP A 13 -2.63 5.10 -0.42
C TRP A 13 -3.24 5.45 0.94
N SER A 14 -2.54 5.21 2.05
CA SER A 14 -3.09 5.40 3.40
C SER A 14 -3.51 6.84 3.72
N TRP A 15 -2.95 7.82 3.02
CA TRP A 15 -3.35 9.22 3.16
C TRP A 15 -4.77 9.50 2.65
N LEU A 16 -5.44 8.55 2.01
CA LEU A 16 -6.77 8.76 1.45
C LEU A 16 -7.86 8.87 2.54
N ILE A 17 -7.61 8.27 3.71
CA ILE A 17 -8.54 8.22 4.84
C ILE A 17 -7.97 9.08 5.98
N PRO A 18 -8.79 9.88 6.70
CA PRO A 18 -8.34 10.59 7.89
C PRO A 18 -7.58 9.66 8.86
N PRO A 19 -6.46 10.10 9.46
CA PRO A 19 -5.94 11.47 9.53
C PRO A 19 -5.01 11.88 8.37
N TYR A 20 -5.11 11.23 7.20
CA TYR A 20 -4.36 11.54 5.98
C TYR A 20 -2.83 11.37 6.12
N CYS A 21 -2.42 10.42 6.96
CA CYS A 21 -1.01 10.11 7.19
C CYS A 21 -0.54 8.89 6.38
N TRP A 22 0.78 8.80 6.21
CA TRP A 22 1.43 7.63 5.67
C TRP A 22 1.59 6.58 6.79
N HIS A 23 1.08 5.37 6.59
CA HIS A 23 1.27 4.27 7.55
C HIS A 23 2.57 3.50 7.32
N PHE A 24 3.11 3.56 6.09
CA PHE A 24 4.27 2.80 5.67
C PHE A 24 5.26 3.69 4.93
N ASP A 25 6.54 3.37 5.07
CA ASP A 25 7.60 3.88 4.23
C ASP A 25 7.90 2.92 3.07
N ALA A 26 8.72 3.38 2.13
CA ALA A 26 9.16 2.56 1.00
C ALA A 26 10.62 2.88 0.70
N ARG A 27 11.38 1.85 0.33
CA ARG A 27 12.76 1.99 -0.17
C ARG A 27 12.88 1.33 -1.53
N ALA A 28 13.60 1.98 -2.44
CA ALA A 28 13.90 1.38 -3.73
C ALA A 28 14.95 0.27 -3.54
N LEU A 29 14.66 -0.94 -4.07
CA LEU A 29 15.60 -2.07 -4.05
C LEU A 29 16.57 -2.03 -5.24
N ILE A 30 16.16 -1.38 -6.33
CA ILE A 30 16.91 -1.18 -7.56
C ILE A 30 16.74 0.28 -8.02
N LEU A 31 17.39 0.67 -9.12
CA LEU A 31 17.17 1.99 -9.71
C LEU A 31 15.71 2.11 -10.18
N THR A 32 14.90 2.87 -9.45
CA THR A 32 13.46 3.02 -9.69
C THR A 32 13.10 4.47 -9.99
N ARG A 33 12.20 4.70 -10.94
CA ARG A 33 11.54 5.99 -11.15
C ARG A 33 10.10 5.90 -10.65
N ALA A 34 9.66 6.89 -9.89
CA ALA A 34 8.31 6.95 -9.36
C ALA A 34 7.66 8.30 -9.68
N ILE A 35 6.34 8.28 -9.88
CA ILE A 35 5.55 9.50 -10.03
C ILE A 35 5.01 9.86 -8.65
N LYS A 36 5.39 11.03 -8.14
CA LYS A 36 4.82 11.58 -6.91
C LYS A 36 3.57 12.39 -7.25
N VAL A 37 2.48 12.07 -6.58
CA VAL A 37 1.23 12.83 -6.65
C VAL A 37 1.06 13.63 -5.36
N ASP A 38 0.69 14.91 -5.47
CA ASP A 38 0.30 15.70 -4.31
C ASP A 38 -1.04 15.20 -3.77
N THR A 39 -1.00 14.62 -2.58
CA THR A 39 -2.13 13.94 -1.94
C THR A 39 -3.22 14.90 -1.51
N THR A 40 -2.86 16.14 -1.15
CA THR A 40 -3.83 17.17 -0.76
C THR A 40 -4.55 17.72 -1.99
N CYS A 41 -3.82 17.98 -3.07
CA CYS A 41 -4.36 18.45 -4.34
C CYS A 41 -5.32 17.43 -4.93
N ILE A 42 -4.92 16.16 -5.03
CA ILE A 42 -5.76 15.13 -5.66
C ILE A 42 -7.03 14.87 -4.85
N ARG A 43 -6.95 14.84 -3.52
CA ARG A 43 -8.14 14.67 -2.67
C ARG A 43 -9.14 15.81 -2.86
N LYS A 44 -8.67 17.07 -2.84
CA LYS A 44 -9.54 18.23 -3.12
C LYS A 44 -10.20 18.13 -4.50
N LYS A 45 -9.48 17.64 -5.51
CA LYS A 45 -10.05 17.44 -6.85
C LYS A 45 -11.10 16.33 -6.87
N MET A 46 -10.87 15.23 -6.15
CA MET A 46 -11.85 14.15 -5.99
C MET A 46 -13.14 14.63 -5.32
N ASP A 47 -13.04 15.58 -4.38
CA ASP A 47 -14.21 16.17 -3.70
C ASP A 47 -15.03 17.07 -4.66
N THR A 48 -14.37 17.75 -5.60
CA THR A 48 -15.02 18.66 -6.56
C THR A 48 -15.48 17.99 -7.85
N ASP A 49 -14.87 16.87 -8.23
CA ASP A 49 -15.16 16.12 -9.45
C ASP A 49 -15.47 14.66 -9.08
N MET A 50 -16.76 14.33 -9.06
CA MET A 50 -17.24 13.00 -8.69
C MET A 50 -16.82 11.91 -9.68
N VAL A 51 -16.63 12.25 -10.96
CA VAL A 51 -16.21 11.28 -11.98
C VAL A 51 -14.76 10.90 -11.73
N LEU A 52 -13.90 11.90 -11.52
CA LEU A 52 -12.51 11.67 -11.12
C LEU A 52 -12.43 10.91 -9.79
N GLY A 53 -13.22 11.34 -8.79
CA GLY A 53 -13.33 10.70 -7.48
C GLY A 53 -13.66 9.22 -7.59
N TYR A 54 -14.68 8.88 -8.38
CA TYR A 54 -15.07 7.49 -8.64
C TYR A 54 -13.94 6.69 -9.28
N PHE A 55 -13.36 7.18 -10.38
CA PHE A 55 -12.29 6.47 -11.08
C PHE A 55 -11.08 6.20 -10.18
N LEU A 56 -10.65 7.20 -9.40
CA LEU A 56 -9.52 7.04 -8.49
C LEU A 56 -9.86 6.08 -7.33
N MET A 57 -11.05 6.21 -6.74
CA MET A 57 -11.46 5.32 -5.65
C MET A 57 -11.57 3.86 -6.11
N SER A 58 -12.08 3.61 -7.32
CA SER A 58 -12.09 2.25 -7.90
C SER A 58 -10.69 1.69 -8.08
N ARG A 59 -9.71 2.51 -8.48
CA ARG A 59 -8.31 2.07 -8.58
C ARG A 59 -7.70 1.81 -7.20
N PHE A 60 -7.94 2.68 -6.22
CA PHE A 60 -7.45 2.45 -4.86
C PHE A 60 -8.06 1.21 -4.21
N ALA A 61 -9.32 0.90 -4.49
CA ALA A 61 -9.97 -0.33 -4.02
C ALA A 61 -9.26 -1.60 -4.52
N GLN A 62 -8.77 -1.61 -5.76
CA GLN A 62 -7.98 -2.73 -6.30
C GLN A 62 -6.64 -2.88 -5.57
N VAL A 63 -5.97 -1.77 -5.26
CA VAL A 63 -4.71 -1.78 -4.50
C VAL A 63 -4.93 -2.28 -3.07
N LEU A 64 -6.02 -1.85 -2.43
CA LEU A 64 -6.42 -2.32 -1.10
C LEU A 64 -6.68 -3.82 -1.07
N GLU A 65 -7.39 -4.32 -2.08
CA GLU A 65 -7.68 -5.75 -2.22
C GLU A 65 -6.40 -6.56 -2.35
N GLN A 66 -5.48 -6.15 -3.23
CA GLN A 66 -4.17 -6.79 -3.40
C GLN A 66 -3.37 -6.82 -2.09
N GLN A 67 -3.27 -5.69 -1.38
CA GLN A 67 -2.53 -5.65 -0.11
C GLN A 67 -3.19 -6.50 0.98
N LEU A 68 -4.52 -6.58 1.01
CA LEU A 68 -5.24 -7.44 1.94
C LEU A 68 -4.95 -8.93 1.66
N GLN A 69 -4.90 -9.34 0.39
CA GLN A 69 -4.54 -10.72 0.02
C GLN A 69 -3.10 -11.05 0.44
N VAL A 70 -2.15 -10.14 0.18
CA VAL A 70 -0.75 -10.32 0.59
C VAL A 70 -0.64 -10.46 2.11
N ALA A 71 -1.29 -9.57 2.86
CA ALA A 71 -1.30 -9.62 4.32
C ALA A 71 -1.93 -10.93 4.84
N ARG A 72 -3.00 -11.42 4.19
CA ARG A 72 -3.64 -12.69 4.55
C ARG A 72 -2.71 -13.88 4.35
N LEU A 73 -1.98 -13.93 3.23
CA LEU A 73 -1.00 -14.99 2.97
C LEU A 73 0.16 -14.96 3.97
N GLN A 74 0.63 -13.76 4.33
CA GLN A 74 1.67 -13.61 5.35
C GLN A 74 1.22 -14.09 6.73
N LEU A 75 -0.02 -13.78 7.13
CA LEU A 75 -0.58 -14.27 8.39
C LEU A 75 -0.63 -15.80 8.41
N ILE A 76 -1.09 -16.45 7.34
CA ILE A 76 -1.12 -17.91 7.23
C ILE A 76 0.30 -18.49 7.38
N ASN A 77 1.28 -17.95 6.66
CA ASN A 77 2.67 -18.40 6.74
C ASN A 77 3.27 -18.28 8.17
N ILE A 78 2.91 -17.23 8.92
CA ILE A 78 3.35 -17.07 10.32
C ILE A 78 2.80 -18.19 11.22
N TYR A 79 1.59 -18.67 10.96
CA TYR A 79 0.99 -19.76 11.74
C TYR A 79 1.42 -21.16 11.27
N GLU A 80 1.88 -21.29 10.02
CA GLU A 80 2.41 -22.55 9.47
C GLU A 80 3.88 -22.81 9.86
N ASP A 81 4.63 -21.78 10.28
CA ASP A 81 6.07 -21.87 10.55
C ASP A 81 6.45 -21.50 12.01
N PRO A 82 6.14 -22.34 13.02
CA PRO A 82 6.51 -22.08 14.42
C PRO A 82 8.03 -22.13 14.68
N VAL A 83 8.84 -22.53 13.71
CA VAL A 83 10.29 -22.78 13.87
C VAL A 83 11.14 -21.52 13.72
N ARG A 84 10.63 -20.45 13.11
CA ARG A 84 11.42 -19.22 12.86
C ARG A 84 11.57 -18.27 14.03
N VAL A 85 10.74 -18.37 15.07
CA VAL A 85 10.81 -17.48 16.25
C VAL A 85 11.87 -17.94 17.26
N ALA A 86 12.27 -19.22 17.24
CA ALA A 86 13.26 -19.77 18.15
C ALA A 86 14.73 -19.51 17.74
N GLY A 87 14.99 -19.12 16.49
CA GLY A 87 16.36 -18.98 15.95
C GLY A 87 17.00 -17.59 16.06
N VAL A 88 16.44 -16.67 16.84
CA VAL A 88 16.99 -15.30 17.03
C VAL A 88 17.49 -15.05 18.47
N LEU A 89 17.48 -16.09 19.32
CA LEU A 89 17.98 -16.02 20.71
C LEU A 89 19.17 -16.97 21.00
N ASP A 90 19.95 -17.36 19.98
CA ASP A 90 21.27 -17.99 20.15
C ASP A 90 22.39 -17.08 19.62
#